data_AF-A0AAV1YTC8-F1
#
_entry.id   AF-A0AAV1YTC8-F1
#
_cell.length_a   1.000
_cell.length_b   1.000
_cell.length_c   1.000
_cell.angle_alpha   90.00
_cell.angle_beta   90.00
_cell.angle_gamma   90.00
#
_symmetry.space_group_name_H-M   'P 1'
#
loop_
_entity.id
_entity.type
_entity.pdbx_description
1 polymer ?
#
loop_
_entity_poly.entity_id
_entity_poly.type
_entity_poly.pdbx_seq_one_letter_code
_entity_poly.pdbx_strand_id
1 'polypeptide(L)'
;VLYRSIAGRIVGSVWWFFTLIIISSYTANLAAFLTVERMVTPINSADDLAKQTEVEYGTLMHSSTQEFFRSGKIPVYARMWEFMHSRKHVFVRKYEEGIQRVRESKGKYAFLMESTKNEYINERKPCDTMKVGRNLDAKGYGVATPIGSNLR
;
A
#
# COMPACT_ATOMS: atom_id res chain seq x y z
N VAL A 1 29.35 -23.95 37.89
CA VAL A 1 28.86 -24.70 39.07
C VAL A 1 28.88 -26.18 38.71
N LEU A 2 29.84 -26.96 39.24
CA LEU A 2 29.90 -28.40 38.97
C LEU A 2 29.15 -29.14 40.08
N TYR A 3 27.99 -29.72 39.76
CA TYR A 3 27.15 -30.43 40.70
C TYR A 3 27.86 -31.71 41.18
N ARG A 4 28.06 -31.84 42.50
CA ARG A 4 28.79 -32.96 43.14
C ARG A 4 27.99 -34.28 43.18
N SER A 5 26.68 -34.24 42.95
CA SER A 5 25.76 -35.40 42.97
C SER A 5 25.28 -35.77 41.56
N ILE A 6 25.17 -37.07 41.28
CA ILE A 6 24.72 -37.63 39.97
C ILE A 6 23.35 -37.07 39.57
N ALA A 7 22.41 -36.95 40.51
CA ALA A 7 21.10 -36.38 40.27
C ALA A 7 21.17 -34.90 39.82
N GLY A 8 22.08 -34.12 40.43
CA GLY A 8 22.31 -32.73 40.04
C GLY A 8 22.94 -32.57 38.65
N ARG A 9 23.74 -33.56 38.21
CA ARG A 9 24.30 -33.59 36.86
C ARG A 9 23.22 -33.85 35.80
N ILE A 10 22.29 -34.78 36.05
CA ILE A 10 21.19 -35.08 35.13
C ILE A 10 20.28 -33.85 34.95
N VAL A 11 19.86 -33.22 36.04
CA VAL A 11 19.05 -31.99 35.98
C VAL A 11 19.79 -30.86 35.26
N GLY A 12 21.08 -30.69 35.53
CA GLY A 12 21.92 -29.71 34.84
C GLY A 12 22.03 -29.96 33.33
N SER A 13 22.17 -31.22 32.90
CA SER A 13 22.23 -31.59 31.48
C SER A 13 20.90 -31.36 30.76
N VAL A 14 19.77 -31.74 31.37
CA VAL A 14 18.44 -31.49 30.81
C VAL A 14 18.16 -29.98 30.72
N TRP A 15 18.51 -29.23 31.77
CA TRP A 15 18.39 -27.77 31.77
C TRP A 15 19.25 -27.14 30.67
N TRP A 16 20.50 -27.57 30.53
CA TRP A 16 21.39 -27.02 29.52
C TRP A 16 20.87 -27.30 28.11
N PHE A 17 20.38 -28.52 27.84
CA PHE A 17 19.76 -28.87 26.57
C PHE A 17 18.49 -28.05 26.29
N PHE A 18 17.64 -27.86 27.29
CA PHE A 18 16.46 -27.01 27.19
C PHE A 18 16.82 -25.55 26.87
N THR A 19 17.80 -24.98 27.57
CA THR A 19 18.26 -23.60 27.31
C THR A 19 18.88 -23.46 25.91
N LEU A 20 19.62 -24.47 25.43
CA LEU A 20 20.15 -24.48 24.07
C LEU A 20 19.04 -24.45 23.02
N ILE A 21 17.99 -25.26 23.18
CA ILE A 21 16.86 -25.27 22.24
C ILE A 21 16.17 -23.91 22.18
N ILE A 22 15.97 -23.26 23.33
CA ILE A 22 15.36 -21.92 23.40
C ILE A 22 16.23 -20.89 22.68
N ILE A 23 17.53 -20.85 22.99
CA ILE A 23 18.45 -19.88 22.38
C ILE A 23 18.51 -20.11 20.87
N SER A 24 18.68 -21.36 20.41
CA SER A 24 18.71 -21.69 18.98
C SER A 24 17.41 -21.28 18.26
N SER A 25 16.24 -21.53 18.86
CA SER A 25 14.96 -21.14 18.27
C SER A 25 14.80 -19.62 18.18
N TYR A 26 15.21 -18.90 19.23
CA TYR A 26 15.20 -17.44 19.24
C TYR A 26 16.17 -16.87 18.19
N THR A 27 17.40 -17.37 18.13
CA THR A 27 18.40 -16.96 17.13
C THR A 27 17.91 -17.24 15.71
N ALA A 28 17.26 -18.39 15.47
CA ALA A 28 16.68 -18.71 14.16
C ALA A 28 15.53 -17.75 13.77
N ASN A 29 14.60 -17.47 14.68
CA ASN A 29 13.53 -16.50 14.42
C ASN A 29 14.06 -15.08 14.22
N LEU A 30 15.06 -14.68 15.01
CA LEU A 30 15.70 -13.37 14.87
C LEU A 30 16.40 -13.26 13.51
N ALA A 31 17.17 -14.28 13.10
CA ALA A 31 17.82 -14.30 11.79
C ALA A 31 16.80 -14.28 10.64
N ALA A 32 15.67 -14.98 10.80
CA ALA A 32 14.59 -14.93 9.84
C ALA A 32 13.95 -13.53 9.77
N PHE A 33 13.79 -12.83 10.90
CA PHE A 33 13.28 -11.46 10.90
C PHE A 33 14.27 -10.47 10.29
N LEU A 34 15.56 -10.61 10.59
CA LEU A 34 16.62 -9.74 10.07
C LEU A 34 16.85 -9.91 8.57
N THR A 35 16.58 -11.09 8.01
CA THR A 35 16.70 -11.34 6.57
C THR A 35 15.42 -11.01 5.80
N VAL A 36 14.26 -10.95 6.47
CA VAL A 36 12.99 -10.62 5.85
C VAL A 36 12.61 -9.17 6.15
N GLU A 37 13.01 -8.27 5.25
CA GLU A 37 12.34 -6.98 5.12
C GLU A 37 10.95 -7.21 4.52
N ARG A 38 9.93 -7.37 5.37
CA ARG A 38 8.55 -7.33 4.87
C ARG A 38 8.28 -5.92 4.39
N MET A 39 8.09 -5.73 3.08
CA MET A 39 7.41 -4.56 2.53
C MET A 39 5.95 -4.61 2.98
N VAL A 40 5.69 -4.25 4.24
CA VAL A 40 4.33 -4.10 4.75
C VAL A 40 3.84 -2.76 4.23
N THR A 41 3.01 -2.83 3.20
CA THR A 41 2.29 -1.66 2.71
C THR A 41 1.26 -1.30 3.76
N PRO A 42 1.30 -0.12 4.40
CA PRO A 42 0.37 0.24 5.47
C PRO A 42 -1.09 0.29 4.99
N ILE A 43 -1.30 0.34 3.68
CA ILE A 43 -2.59 0.38 3.00
C ILE A 43 -2.73 -0.87 2.14
N ASN A 44 -3.85 -1.58 2.24
CA ASN A 44 -4.16 -2.72 1.37
C ASN A 44 -5.40 -2.45 0.49
N SER A 45 -6.25 -1.50 0.87
CA SER A 45 -7.50 -1.21 0.18
C SER A 45 -7.89 0.28 0.26
N ALA A 46 -8.82 0.70 -0.62
CA ALA A 46 -9.41 2.03 -0.55
C ALA A 46 -10.24 2.24 0.73
N ASP A 47 -10.82 1.17 1.28
CA ASP A 47 -11.49 1.20 2.58
C ASP A 47 -10.53 1.57 3.71
N ASP A 48 -9.30 1.04 3.68
CA ASP A 48 -8.28 1.38 4.67
C ASP A 48 -7.86 2.85 4.55
N LEU A 49 -7.68 3.34 3.31
CA LEU A 49 -7.41 4.76 3.04
C LEU A 49 -8.50 5.67 3.60
N ALA A 50 -9.77 5.29 3.46
CA ALA A 50 -10.92 6.07 3.91
C ALA A 50 -11.13 6.08 5.43
N LYS A 51 -10.53 5.13 6.16
CA LYS A 51 -10.63 5.03 7.64
C LYS A 51 -9.56 5.84 8.37
N GLN A 52 -8.45 6.13 7.70
CA GLN A 52 -7.29 6.81 8.27
C GLN A 52 -7.10 8.20 7.64
N THR A 53 -6.30 9.05 8.28
CA THR A 53 -6.00 10.41 7.80
C THR A 53 -4.50 10.74 7.77
N GLU A 54 -3.63 9.78 8.07
CA GLU A 54 -2.18 9.94 8.08
C GLU A 54 -1.61 10.02 6.65
N VAL A 55 -2.13 9.18 5.75
CA VAL A 55 -1.82 9.18 4.33
C VAL A 55 -2.89 9.99 3.61
N GLU A 56 -2.49 11.14 3.07
CA GLU A 56 -3.36 11.93 2.21
C GLU A 56 -3.56 11.21 0.88
N TYR A 57 -4.68 11.45 0.21
CA TYR A 57 -4.92 10.90 -1.12
C TYR A 57 -5.66 11.88 -2.01
N GLY A 58 -5.42 11.78 -3.31
CA GLY A 58 -6.01 12.69 -4.28
C GLY A 58 -6.04 12.15 -5.70
N THR A 59 -6.71 12.89 -6.58
CA THR A 59 -6.88 12.58 -8.00
C THR A 59 -6.38 13.72 -8.89
N LEU A 60 -6.30 13.48 -10.19
CA LEU A 60 -6.11 14.53 -11.18
C LEU A 60 -7.33 15.48 -11.18
N MET A 61 -7.10 16.79 -11.23
CA MET A 61 -8.16 17.80 -11.37
C MET A 61 -8.86 17.69 -12.72
N HIS A 62 -10.18 17.92 -12.73
CA HIS A 62 -11.05 17.86 -13.91
C HIS A 62 -11.00 16.52 -14.65
N SER A 63 -10.76 15.43 -13.92
CA SER A 63 -10.67 14.07 -14.47
C SER A 63 -11.94 13.25 -14.25
N SER A 64 -12.12 12.21 -15.06
CA SER A 64 -13.18 11.20 -14.87
C SER A 64 -13.09 10.52 -13.50
N THR A 65 -11.88 10.35 -12.96
CA THR A 65 -11.64 9.80 -11.62
C THR A 65 -12.12 10.75 -10.53
N GLN A 66 -11.88 12.06 -10.67
CA GLN A 66 -12.41 13.05 -9.74
C GLN A 66 -13.95 13.03 -9.72
N GLU A 67 -14.57 13.02 -10.91
CA GLU A 67 -16.03 13.01 -11.03
C GLU A 67 -16.63 11.69 -10.52
N PHE A 68 -15.91 10.58 -10.64
CA PHE A 68 -16.31 9.30 -10.06
C PHE A 68 -16.48 9.37 -8.53
N PHE A 69 -15.55 10.00 -7.82
CA PHE A 69 -15.69 10.19 -6.38
C PHE A 69 -16.77 11.21 -6.03
N ARG A 70 -16.90 12.27 -6.81
CA ARG A 70 -17.94 13.30 -6.62
C ARG A 70 -19.37 12.75 -6.77
N SER A 71 -19.59 11.91 -7.76
CA SER A 71 -20.90 11.30 -8.07
C SER A 71 -21.10 9.93 -7.40
N GLY A 72 -20.09 9.44 -6.66
CA GLY A 72 -20.08 8.13 -6.05
C GLY A 72 -21.17 7.96 -5.00
N LYS A 73 -22.05 6.96 -5.19
CA LYS A 73 -23.15 6.64 -4.26
C LYS A 73 -22.74 5.72 -3.10
N ILE A 74 -21.55 5.12 -3.18
CA ILE A 74 -21.05 4.20 -2.16
C ILE A 74 -20.54 5.01 -0.97
N PRO A 75 -20.95 4.71 0.29
CA PRO A 75 -20.60 5.50 1.47
C PRO A 75 -19.09 5.72 1.66
N VAL A 76 -18.28 4.72 1.33
CA VAL A 76 -16.81 4.78 1.42
C VAL A 76 -16.26 5.83 0.47
N TYR A 77 -16.71 5.83 -0.79
CA TYR A 77 -16.27 6.78 -1.82
C TYR A 77 -16.79 8.19 -1.57
N ALA A 78 -18.01 8.32 -1.03
CA ALA A 78 -18.54 9.62 -0.59
C ALA A 78 -17.68 10.23 0.52
N ARG A 79 -17.28 9.44 1.53
CA ARG A 79 -16.35 9.90 2.57
C ARG A 79 -14.98 10.27 2.01
N MET A 80 -14.47 9.49 1.06
CA MET A 80 -13.21 9.83 0.37
C MET A 80 -13.33 11.15 -0.39
N TRP A 81 -14.47 11.39 -1.04
CA TRP A 81 -14.74 12.66 -1.72
C TRP A 81 -14.81 13.81 -0.74
N GLU A 82 -15.50 13.70 0.38
CA GLU A 82 -15.55 14.75 1.41
C GLU A 82 -14.15 15.13 1.91
N PHE A 83 -13.30 14.13 2.17
CA PHE A 83 -11.90 14.33 2.55
C PHE A 83 -11.10 15.10 1.48
N MET A 84 -11.24 14.71 0.21
CA MET A 84 -10.55 15.38 -0.90
C MET A 84 -11.14 16.76 -1.17
N HIS A 85 -12.44 16.93 -0.98
CA HIS A 85 -13.15 18.18 -1.22
C HIS A 85 -12.77 19.22 -0.16
N SER A 86 -12.59 18.81 1.10
CA SER A 86 -12.13 19.70 2.18
C SER A 86 -10.66 20.10 2.03
N ARG A 87 -9.84 19.27 1.38
CA ARG A 87 -8.40 19.49 1.19
C ARG A 87 -8.06 19.70 -0.28
N LYS A 88 -8.31 20.90 -0.82
CA LYS A 88 -8.09 21.19 -2.25
C LYS A 88 -6.65 20.94 -2.72
N HIS A 89 -5.67 21.01 -1.82
CA HIS A 89 -4.26 20.77 -2.15
C HIS A 89 -3.95 19.32 -2.49
N VAL A 90 -4.83 18.34 -2.24
CA VAL A 90 -4.57 16.93 -2.60
C VAL A 90 -4.72 16.66 -4.08
N PHE A 91 -5.42 17.52 -4.82
CA PHE A 91 -5.56 17.37 -6.26
C PHE A 91 -4.34 17.91 -7.00
N VAL A 92 -4.00 17.26 -8.11
CA VAL A 92 -2.87 17.64 -8.98
C VAL A 92 -3.37 18.01 -10.36
N ARG A 93 -2.59 18.80 -11.12
CA ARG A 93 -2.98 19.26 -12.46
C ARG A 93 -2.49 18.35 -13.57
N LYS A 94 -1.41 17.61 -13.33
CA LYS A 94 -0.81 16.66 -14.29
C LYS A 94 -0.53 15.31 -13.63
N TYR A 95 -0.45 14.25 -14.43
CA TYR A 95 -0.12 12.92 -13.94
C TYR A 95 1.31 12.87 -13.38
N GLU A 96 2.25 13.53 -14.04
CA GLU A 96 3.66 13.57 -13.66
C GLU A 96 3.84 14.23 -12.28
N GLU A 97 3.07 15.28 -12.00
CA GLU A 97 3.02 15.96 -10.70
C GLU A 97 2.51 15.02 -9.61
N GLY A 98 1.44 14.27 -9.87
CA GLY A 98 0.90 13.27 -8.94
C GLY A 98 1.88 12.15 -8.63
N ILE A 99 2.54 11.61 -9.66
CA ILE A 99 3.55 10.55 -9.52
C ILE A 99 4.75 11.06 -8.72
N GLN A 100 5.27 12.25 -9.06
CA GLN A 100 6.39 12.84 -8.36
C GLN A 100 6.06 13.11 -6.89
N ARG A 101 4.86 13.61 -6.60
CA ARG A 101 4.40 13.83 -5.24
C ARG A 101 4.34 12.54 -4.42
N VAL A 102 3.88 11.43 -5.00
CA VAL A 102 3.89 10.11 -4.32
C VAL A 102 5.32 9.72 -3.93
N ARG A 103 6.27 9.89 -4.86
CA ARG A 103 7.70 9.59 -4.64
C ARG A 103 8.31 10.44 -3.53
N GLU A 104 8.01 11.74 -3.52
CA GLU A 104 8.55 12.69 -2.54
C GLU A 104 7.90 12.55 -1.15
N SER A 105 6.66 12.08 -1.09
CA SER A 105 5.87 12.01 0.15
C SER A 105 6.24 10.84 1.06
N LYS A 106 7.17 9.97 0.67
CA LYS A 106 7.65 8.82 1.48
C LYS A 106 6.51 7.98 2.08
N GLY A 107 5.48 7.69 1.28
CA GLY A 107 4.32 6.90 1.70
C GLY A 107 3.21 7.67 2.41
N LYS A 108 3.31 9.00 2.55
CA LYS A 108 2.26 9.85 3.16
C LYS A 108 1.27 10.44 2.16
N TYR A 109 1.41 10.13 0.87
CA TYR A 109 0.47 10.53 -0.17
C TYR A 109 0.20 9.37 -1.12
N ALA A 110 -1.07 9.10 -1.40
CA ALA A 110 -1.52 8.12 -2.38
C ALA A 110 -2.22 8.81 -3.55
N PHE A 111 -1.85 8.44 -4.78
CA PHE A 111 -2.42 9.02 -5.98
C PHE A 111 -3.38 8.05 -6.67
N LEU A 112 -4.61 8.49 -6.87
CA LEU A 112 -5.69 7.71 -7.46
C LEU A 112 -5.77 8.03 -8.96
N MET A 113 -5.47 7.01 -9.77
CA MET A 113 -5.38 7.12 -11.23
C MET A 113 -5.85 5.83 -11.92
N GLU A 114 -5.98 5.88 -13.24
CA GLU A 114 -6.41 4.72 -14.05
C GLU A 114 -5.41 3.56 -13.94
N SER A 115 -5.92 2.33 -13.93
CA SER A 115 -5.12 1.12 -13.69
C SER A 115 -4.04 0.89 -14.74
N THR A 116 -4.34 1.16 -16.01
CA THR A 116 -3.42 1.03 -17.15
C THR A 116 -2.20 1.94 -17.00
N LYS A 117 -2.42 3.21 -16.63
CA LYS A 117 -1.33 4.17 -16.40
C LYS A 117 -0.57 3.81 -15.12
N ASN A 118 -1.25 3.32 -14.08
CA ASN A 118 -0.61 2.88 -12.84
C ASN A 118 0.35 1.69 -13.11
N GLU A 119 -0.13 0.64 -13.77
CA GLU A 119 0.67 -0.53 -14.16
C GLU A 119 1.87 -0.11 -15.04
N TYR A 120 1.63 0.76 -16.02
CA TYR A 120 2.70 1.30 -16.85
C TYR A 120 3.78 2.06 -16.07
N ILE A 121 3.43 2.81 -15.03
CA ILE A 121 4.41 3.56 -14.22
C ILE A 121 5.16 2.65 -13.26
N ASN A 122 4.51 1.63 -12.69
CA ASN A 122 5.16 0.65 -11.80
C ASN A 122 6.25 -0.16 -12.51
N GLU A 123 6.08 -0.44 -13.80
CA GLU A 123 7.08 -1.15 -14.61
C GLU A 123 8.25 -0.26 -15.06
N ARG A 124 8.22 1.04 -14.73
CA ARG A 124 9.27 1.99 -15.12
C ARG A 124 10.27 2.21 -14.00
N LYS A 125 11.53 2.39 -14.40
CA LYS A 125 12.58 2.85 -13.48
C LYS A 125 12.17 4.18 -12.81
N PRO A 126 12.45 4.38 -11.52
CA PRO A 126 13.27 3.54 -10.64
C PRO A 126 12.51 2.46 -9.84
N CYS A 127 11.32 2.03 -10.29
CA CYS A 127 10.49 1.02 -9.62
C CYS A 127 10.09 1.40 -8.17
N ASP A 128 9.81 2.68 -7.97
CA ASP A 128 9.51 3.31 -6.67
C ASP A 128 8.01 3.53 -6.44
N THR A 129 7.18 2.90 -7.26
CA THR A 129 5.72 2.98 -7.19
C THR A 129 5.15 1.57 -7.20
N MET A 130 3.97 1.41 -6.59
CA MET A 130 3.27 0.14 -6.57
C MET A 130 1.76 0.35 -6.63
N LYS A 131 1.06 -0.54 -7.33
CA LYS A 131 -0.40 -0.64 -7.29
C LYS A 131 -0.83 -1.38 -6.04
N VAL A 132 -1.79 -0.81 -5.32
CA VAL A 132 -2.36 -1.39 -4.09
C VAL A 132 -3.84 -1.66 -4.29
N GLY A 133 -4.28 -2.84 -3.87
CA GLY A 133 -5.67 -3.25 -3.91
C GLY A 133 -6.21 -3.52 -5.32
N ARG A 134 -7.54 -3.71 -5.39
CA ARG A 134 -8.29 -3.93 -6.63
C ARG A 134 -8.71 -2.62 -7.29
N ASN A 135 -9.03 -2.67 -8.57
CA ASN A 135 -9.62 -1.55 -9.29
C ASN A 135 -10.97 -1.15 -8.64
N LEU A 136 -11.23 0.15 -8.56
CA LEU A 136 -12.42 0.71 -7.91
C LEU A 136 -13.66 0.69 -8.81
N ASP A 137 -13.43 0.69 -10.12
CA ASP A 137 -14.43 0.59 -11.17
C ASP A 137 -13.89 -0.24 -12.35
N ALA A 138 -14.80 -0.58 -13.26
CA ALA A 138 -14.47 -1.22 -14.54
C ALA A 138 -14.70 -0.21 -15.66
N LYS A 139 -13.63 0.43 -16.13
CA LYS A 139 -13.64 1.37 -17.24
C LYS A 139 -12.82 0.83 -18.42
N GLY A 140 -13.17 1.25 -19.63
CA GLY A 140 -12.47 0.92 -20.86
C GLY A 140 -12.27 2.16 -21.73
N TYR A 141 -11.24 2.14 -22.58
CA TYR A 141 -11.00 3.19 -23.56
C TYR A 141 -11.76 2.90 -24.86
N GLY A 142 -12.24 3.95 -25.51
CA GLY A 142 -12.92 3.86 -26.79
C GLY A 142 -12.56 5.06 -27.67
N VAL A 143 -12.72 4.89 -28.98
CA VAL A 143 -12.55 5.97 -29.95
C VAL A 143 -13.87 6.75 -30.03
N ALA A 144 -13.82 8.05 -29.77
CA ALA A 144 -15.00 8.91 -29.81
C ALA A 144 -15.06 9.67 -31.14
N THR A 145 -16.17 9.53 -31.88
CA THR A 145 -16.49 10.34 -33.06
C THR A 145 -17.60 11.35 -32.73
N PRO A 146 -17.69 12.48 -33.45
CA PRO A 146 -18.81 13.39 -33.32
C PRO A 146 -20.15 12.68 -33.52
N ILE A 147 -21.17 13.11 -32.79
CA ILE A 147 -22.54 12.58 -32.94
C ILE A 147 -23.01 12.84 -34.38
N GLY A 148 -23.41 11.79 -35.10
CA GLY A 148 -23.83 11.88 -36.50
C GLY A 148 -22.69 11.83 -37.52
N SER A 149 -21.45 11.57 -37.11
CA SER A 149 -20.34 11.37 -38.04
C SER A 149 -20.49 10.07 -38.84
N ASN A 150 -20.16 10.09 -40.13
CA ASN A 150 -20.08 8.91 -41.01
C ASN A 150 -18.92 7.95 -40.67
N LEU A 151 -18.10 8.30 -39.66
CA LEU A 151 -16.97 7.50 -39.19
C LEU A 151 -17.35 6.49 -38.10
N ARG A 152 -18.63 6.42 -37.72
CA ARG A 152 -19.15 5.51 -36.69
C ARG A 152 -19.31 4.08 -37.21
#